data_AF-A0ABD5DH37-F1
#
_entry.id   AF-A0ABD5DH37-F1
#
_cell.length_a   1.000
_cell.length_b   1.000
_cell.length_c   1.000
_cell.angle_alpha   90.00
_cell.angle_beta   90.00
_cell.angle_gamma   90.00
#
_symmetry.space_group_name_H-M   'P 1'
#
loop_
_entity.id
_entity.type
_entity.pdbx_description
1 polymer ?
#
loop_
_entity_poly.entity_id
_entity_poly.type
_entity_poly.pdbx_seq_one_letter_code
_entity_poly.pdbx_strand_id
1 'polypeptide(L)'
;SGVRYDIAVEDPRYIKELATHHVGGYLKIAPEHTEEGPLSKMMKPGMGSYDRFKELFDTYSKQAGKEQYLIPYFISAHPVTRDEDM
;
A
#
# COMPACT_ATOMS: atom_id res chain seq x y z
N SER A 1 2.11 -6.78 11.84
CA SER A 1 1.76 -7.68 10.73
C SER A 1 1.75 -6.87 9.44
N GLY A 2 2.42 -7.33 8.39
CA GLY A 2 2.41 -6.66 7.08
C GLY A 2 1.22 -7.11 6.24
N VAL A 3 0.62 -6.21 5.47
CA VAL A 3 -0.49 -6.51 4.54
C VAL A 3 0.07 -6.60 3.12
N ARG A 4 -0.21 -7.71 2.44
CA ARG A 4 0.01 -7.86 0.99
C ARG A 4 -1.11 -7.14 0.26
N TYR A 5 -0.94 -5.84 0.07
CA TYR A 5 -1.97 -4.96 -0.48
C TYR A 5 -2.39 -5.36 -1.90
N ASP A 6 -1.47 -5.94 -2.66
CA ASP A 6 -1.69 -6.48 -4.00
C ASP A 6 -2.67 -7.66 -4.03
N ILE A 7 -2.71 -8.47 -2.97
CA ILE A 7 -3.69 -9.54 -2.82
C ILE A 7 -4.95 -9.00 -2.13
N ALA A 8 -4.79 -8.06 -1.19
CA ALA A 8 -5.90 -7.49 -0.44
C ALA A 8 -6.94 -6.80 -1.34
N VAL A 9 -6.50 -6.16 -2.44
CA VAL A 9 -7.40 -5.50 -3.41
C VAL A 9 -8.33 -6.46 -4.16
N GLU A 10 -8.02 -7.76 -4.17
CA GLU A 10 -8.86 -8.80 -4.76
C GLU A 10 -10.06 -9.15 -3.87
N ASP A 11 -10.00 -8.87 -2.56
CA ASP A 11 -11.15 -9.03 -1.65
C ASP A 11 -11.45 -7.72 -0.88
N PRO A 12 -12.32 -6.86 -1.43
CA PRO A 12 -12.72 -5.63 -0.75
C PRO A 12 -13.31 -5.84 0.65
N ARG A 13 -13.87 -7.03 0.94
CA ARG A 13 -14.41 -7.35 2.28
C ARG A 13 -13.29 -7.46 3.31
N TYR A 14 -12.13 -7.97 2.90
CA TYR A 14 -10.94 -8.01 3.76
C TYR A 14 -10.47 -6.60 4.11
N ILE A 15 -10.42 -5.68 3.14
CA ILE A 15 -10.02 -4.29 3.39
C ILE A 15 -11.03 -3.59 4.30
N LYS A 16 -12.34 -3.87 4.12
CA LYS A 16 -13.39 -3.34 5.01
C LYS A 16 -13.19 -3.82 6.45
N GLU A 17 -12.99 -5.12 6.66
CA GLU A 17 -12.74 -5.71 7.98
C GLU A 17 -11.48 -5.07 8.62
N LEU A 18 -10.41 -4.95 7.84
CA LEU A 18 -9.14 -4.35 8.24
C LEU A 18 -9.33 -2.91 8.75
N ALA A 19 -9.97 -2.05 7.95
CA ALA A 19 -10.22 -0.65 8.32
C ALA A 19 -11.16 -0.55 9.55
N THR A 20 -12.22 -1.36 9.57
CA THR A 20 -13.26 -1.29 10.60
C THR A 20 -12.79 -1.81 11.95
N HIS A 21 -11.96 -2.86 11.99
CA HIS A 21 -11.68 -3.59 13.24
C HIS A 21 -10.21 -3.67 13.61
N HIS A 22 -9.28 -3.56 12.66
CA HIS A 22 -7.88 -3.93 12.89
C HIS A 22 -6.87 -2.79 12.75
N VAL A 23 -7.32 -1.62 12.28
CA VAL A 23 -6.51 -0.40 12.24
C VAL A 23 -7.08 0.64 13.21
N GLY A 24 -6.22 1.16 14.08
CA GLY A 24 -6.60 2.21 15.06
C GLY A 24 -6.42 3.63 14.54
N GLY A 25 -5.52 3.83 13.58
CA GLY A 25 -5.22 5.14 12.98
C GLY A 25 -4.24 4.97 11.83
N TYR A 26 -3.00 4.60 12.13
CA TYR A 26 -1.95 4.43 11.12
C TYR A 26 -1.83 2.98 10.65
N LEU A 27 -1.90 2.76 9.34
CA LEU A 27 -1.54 1.50 8.72
C LEU A 27 -0.24 1.68 7.93
N LYS A 28 0.79 0.95 8.38
CA LYS A 28 2.10 0.87 7.75
C LYS A 28 2.01 -0.04 6.52
N ILE A 29 2.40 0.47 5.37
CA ILE A 29 2.35 -0.24 4.08
C ILE A 29 3.64 0.02 3.32
N ALA A 30 4.15 -0.96 2.61
CA ALA A 30 5.41 -0.82 1.88
C ALA A 30 5.12 -1.01 0.40
N PRO A 31 4.97 0.08 -0.38
CA PRO A 31 5.04 0.05 -1.84
C PRO A 31 6.48 -0.04 -2.37
N GLU A 32 7.47 0.22 -1.50
CA GLU A 32 8.92 0.15 -1.74
C GLU A 32 9.48 1.17 -2.73
N HIS A 33 8.90 1.33 -3.92
CA HIS A 33 9.38 2.29 -4.91
C HIS A 33 8.21 2.79 -5.76
N THR A 34 8.38 3.92 -6.44
CA THR A 34 7.39 4.45 -7.39
C THR A 34 7.58 3.95 -8.82
N GLU A 35 8.81 3.53 -9.15
CA GLU A 35 9.25 3.30 -10.52
C GLU A 35 9.18 1.81 -10.88
N GLU A 36 8.63 1.52 -12.06
CA GLU A 36 8.40 0.14 -12.51
C GLU A 36 9.71 -0.66 -12.64
N GLY A 37 10.81 -0.01 -13.05
CA GLY A 37 12.12 -0.63 -13.18
C GLY A 37 12.59 -1.27 -11.88
N PRO A 38 12.85 -0.49 -10.82
CA PRO A 38 13.16 -1.00 -9.48
C PRO A 38 12.11 -1.98 -8.93
N LEU A 39 10.81 -1.67 -9.03
CA LEU A 39 9.74 -2.56 -8.54
C LEU A 39 9.77 -3.95 -9.19
N SER A 40 10.00 -4.02 -10.50
CA SER A 40 10.09 -5.29 -11.23
C SER A 40 11.25 -6.16 -10.72
N LYS A 41 12.38 -5.55 -10.34
CA LYS A 41 13.53 -6.25 -9.75
C LYS A 41 13.26 -6.72 -8.31
N MET A 42 12.38 -6.03 -7.61
CA MET A 42 11.91 -6.39 -6.27
C MET A 42 10.76 -7.41 -6.30
N MET A 43 10.32 -7.85 -7.49
CA MET A 43 9.12 -8.69 -7.68
C MET A 43 7.87 -8.06 -7.06
N LYS A 44 7.80 -6.73 -7.10
CA LYS A 44 6.69 -5.95 -6.59
C LYS A 44 5.79 -5.49 -7.73
N PRO A 45 4.48 -5.45 -7.51
CA PRO A 45 3.57 -4.86 -8.49
C PRO A 45 3.80 -3.34 -8.54
N GLY A 46 3.45 -2.75 -9.68
CA GLY A 46 3.43 -1.29 -9.84
C GLY A 46 2.51 -0.58 -8.85
N MET A 47 2.63 0.73 -8.79
CA MET A 47 1.87 1.59 -7.85
C MET A 47 0.35 1.50 -7.98
N GLY A 48 -0.19 1.05 -9.12
CA GLY A 48 -1.65 0.90 -9.29
C GLY A 48 -2.32 -0.02 -8.27
N SER A 49 -1.64 -1.06 -7.78
CA SER A 49 -2.17 -1.91 -6.70
C SER A 49 -2.22 -1.17 -5.35
N TYR A 50 -1.23 -0.33 -5.09
CA TYR A 50 -1.19 0.53 -3.91
C TYR A 50 -2.30 1.59 -3.96
N ASP A 51 -2.49 2.23 -5.12
CA ASP A 51 -3.52 3.27 -5.30
C ASP A 51 -4.92 2.71 -5.07
N ARG A 52 -5.22 1.55 -5.67
CA ARG A 52 -6.50 0.86 -5.45
C ARG A 52 -6.70 0.45 -4.00
N PHE A 53 -5.65 -0.02 -3.32
CA PHE A 53 -5.71 -0.33 -1.91
C PHE A 53 -6.04 0.92 -1.08
N LYS A 54 -5.38 2.04 -1.38
CA LYS A 54 -5.61 3.33 -0.73
C LYS A 54 -7.04 3.81 -0.89
N GLU A 55 -7.60 3.76 -2.09
CA GLU A 55 -8.99 4.17 -2.35
C GLU A 55 -10.00 3.36 -1.52
N LEU A 56 -9.82 2.03 -1.48
CA LEU A 56 -10.70 1.15 -0.71
C LEU A 56 -10.53 1.38 0.80
N PHE A 57 -9.28 1.51 1.27
CA PHE A 57 -8.99 1.77 2.67
C PHE A 57 -9.58 3.11 3.13
N ASP A 58 -9.38 4.19 2.37
CA ASP A 58 -9.93 5.52 2.66
C ASP A 58 -11.47 5.49 2.68
N THR A 59 -12.07 4.76 1.74
CA THR A 59 -13.53 4.58 1.66
C THR A 59 -14.08 3.90 2.91
N TYR A 60 -13.50 2.76 3.31
CA TYR A 60 -13.98 2.01 4.47
C TYR A 60 -13.63 2.67 5.81
N SER A 61 -12.52 3.41 5.87
CA SER A 61 -12.18 4.25 7.03
C SER A 61 -13.26 5.30 7.29
N LYS A 62 -13.69 6.00 6.23
CA LYS A 62 -14.79 6.98 6.30
C LYS A 62 -16.11 6.34 6.68
N GLN A 63 -16.44 5.17 6.11
CA GLN A 63 -17.66 4.43 6.48
C GLN A 63 -17.65 3.96 7.94
N ALA A 64 -16.48 3.60 8.48
CA ALA A 64 -16.31 3.23 9.88
C ALA A 64 -16.29 4.45 10.83
N GLY A 65 -16.35 5.68 10.30
CA GLY A 65 -16.28 6.91 11.09
C GLY A 65 -14.90 7.12 11.72
N LYS A 66 -13.85 6.57 11.14
CA LYS A 66 -12.48 6.65 11.67
C LYS A 66 -11.61 7.58 10.84
N GLU A 67 -10.73 8.28 11.53
CA GLU A 67 -9.62 9.01 10.94
C GLU A 67 -8.41 8.07 10.88
N GLN A 68 -8.09 7.60 9.68
CA GLN A 68 -7.02 6.63 9.45
C GLN A 68 -6.12 7.07 8.30
N TYR A 69 -4.86 6.64 8.34
CA TYR A 69 -3.81 7.09 7.44
C TYR A 69 -2.91 5.93 7.02
N LEU A 70 -2.55 5.90 5.74
CA LEU A 70 -1.50 5.03 5.24
C LEU A 70 -0.13 5.70 5.41
N ILE A 71 0.80 4.97 6.02
CA ILE A 71 2.20 5.38 6.15
C ILE A 71 3.04 4.52 5.21
N PRO A 72 3.40 5.03 4.01
CA PRO A 72 4.18 4.28 3.05
C PRO A 72 5.66 4.20 3.44
N TYR A 73 6.29 3.05 3.18
CA TYR A 73 7.73 2.85 3.26
C TYR A 73 8.32 2.75 1.86
N PHE A 74 9.19 3.70 1.53
CA PHE A 74 9.97 3.71 0.30
C PHE A 74 11.44 3.41 0.58
N ILE A 75 12.08 2.74 -0.36
CA ILE A 75 13.49 2.38 -0.36
C ILE A 75 14.12 3.12 -1.54
N SER A 76 14.98 4.09 -1.23
CA SER A 76 15.84 4.73 -2.22
C SER A 76 17.13 3.91 -2.41
N ALA A 77 17.79 4.09 -3.56
CA ALA A 77 19.08 3.48 -3.87
C ALA A 77 19.11 1.94 -3.74
N HIS A 78 18.01 1.26 -4.09
CA HIS A 78 18.00 -0.19 -4.19
C HIS A 78 19.00 -0.65 -5.28
N PRO A 79 19.69 -1.81 -5.14
CA PRO A 79 20.50 -2.35 -6.23
C PRO A 79 19.70 -2.41 -7.54
N VAL A 80 20.29 -1.94 -8.63
CA VAL A 80 19.68 -1.82 -9.98
C VAL A 80 18.84 -0.53 -10.20
N THR A 81 18.66 0.33 -9.19
CA THR A 81 18.15 1.71 -9.35
C THR A 81 19.22 2.61 -10.00
N ARG A 82 18.81 3.51 -10.89
CA ARG A 82 19.66 4.54 -11.51
C ARG A 82 19.35 5.92 -10.95
N ASP A 83 20.17 6.92 -11.25
CA ASP A 83 19.93 8.31 -10.83
C ASP A 83 18.61 8.87 -11.35
N GLU A 84 18.18 8.41 -12.53
CA GLU A 84 16.91 8.76 -13.18
C GLU A 84 15.68 8.14 -12.49
N ASP A 85 15.88 7.14 -11.61
CA ASP A 85 14.83 6.50 -10.83
C ASP A 85 14.71 7.09 -9.39
N MET A 86 15.63 7.97 -8.96
CA MET A 86 15.64 8.58 -7.61
C MET A 86 14.80 9.85 -7.52
#